data_AF-A0AAE3W210-F1
#
_entry.id   AF-A0AAE3W210-F1
#
_cell.length_a   1.000
_cell.length_b   1.000
_cell.length_c   1.000
_cell.angle_alpha   90.00
_cell.angle_beta   90.00
_cell.angle_gamma   90.00
#
_symmetry.space_group_name_H-M   'P 1'
#
loop_
_entity.id
_entity.type
_entity.pdbx_description
1 polymer ?
#
loop_
_entity_poly.entity_id
_entity_poly.type
_entity_poly.pdbx_seq_one_letter_code
_entity_poly.pdbx_strand_id
1 'polypeptide(L)'
;MGTLGGNGDVPPPDDSDLPELPPEWRSIVIPDDASALADEAAAVRRELRERQRTEPPAPIVTRRAFLSRIVRPPSETALRIPLVIMGIAIITTLTSLFLVSWLGQPRTPAAQRTATGQTPGPGRTLPALDLIAADGSSTPLRALLPAVFVITDGCACDRLLQETLRAAPPGVRVVAVNRLPASGPPGTPTPGLLSLIDQAGSLRAVTDLPEPTGGGGVVLVDDRNEIVRTIPAATGADEYRVTLEQLR
;
A
#
# COMPACT_ATOMS: atom_id res chain seq x y z
N MET A 1 -0.16 0.28 53.86
CA MET A 1 -0.58 1.49 53.10
C MET A 1 0.61 2.43 53.12
N GLY A 2 1.27 2.87 52.05
CA GLY A 2 1.14 2.73 50.60
C GLY A 2 2.06 3.83 50.06
N THR A 3 3.28 3.50 49.63
CA THR A 3 4.24 4.48 49.10
C THR A 3 4.00 4.66 47.61
N LEU A 4 3.56 5.86 47.22
CA LEU A 4 3.35 6.30 45.85
C LEU A 4 4.63 6.13 45.02
N GLY A 5 4.44 5.60 43.81
CA GLY A 5 5.49 5.22 42.88
C GLY A 5 6.28 6.41 42.33
N GLY A 6 7.57 6.13 42.10
CA GLY A 6 8.46 6.97 41.31
C GLY A 6 8.08 6.90 39.84
N ASN A 7 7.80 8.06 39.26
CA ASN A 7 7.80 8.29 37.83
C ASN A 7 9.05 9.11 37.51
N GLY A 8 9.87 8.69 36.53
CA GLY A 8 10.71 9.66 35.81
C GLY A 8 12.14 9.29 35.41
N ASP A 9 12.63 8.06 35.52
CA ASP A 9 14.01 7.73 35.09
C ASP A 9 14.15 7.51 33.56
N VAL A 10 13.57 8.41 32.75
CA VAL A 10 13.91 8.50 31.31
C VAL A 10 14.66 9.81 31.12
N PRO A 11 15.97 9.77 30.81
CA PRO A 11 16.72 10.97 30.41
C PRO A 11 16.03 11.63 29.22
N PRO A 12 15.92 12.97 29.18
CA PRO A 12 15.40 13.65 28.00
C PRO A 12 16.25 13.26 26.77
N PRO A 13 15.63 13.01 25.60
CA PRO A 13 16.37 12.74 24.37
C PRO A 13 17.24 13.97 24.03
N ASP A 14 18.49 13.72 23.65
CA ASP A 14 19.45 14.75 23.28
C ASP A 14 18.86 15.75 22.27
N ASP A 15 18.96 17.03 22.61
CA ASP A 15 18.44 18.21 21.90
C ASP A 15 19.08 18.46 20.52
N SER A 16 19.79 17.46 19.97
CA SER A 16 20.74 17.60 18.85
C SER A 16 20.10 17.66 17.47
N ASP A 17 18.79 17.39 17.36
CA ASP A 17 18.05 17.32 16.08
C ASP A 17 17.05 18.48 15.86
N LEU A 18 17.00 19.45 16.77
CA LEU A 18 16.17 20.65 16.58
C LEU A 18 16.95 21.71 15.79
N PRO A 19 16.37 22.31 14.74
CA PRO A 19 17.01 23.42 14.03
C PRO A 19 17.29 24.55 15.03
N GLU A 20 18.53 25.04 15.02
CA GLU A 20 18.94 26.08 15.95
C GLU A 20 18.09 27.34 15.71
N LEU A 21 17.27 27.68 16.69
CA LEU A 21 16.42 28.86 16.65
C LEU A 21 17.30 30.12 16.57
N PRO A 22 16.85 31.17 15.86
CA PRO A 22 17.55 32.45 15.83
C PRO A 22 17.89 32.91 17.26
N PRO A 23 19.08 33.49 17.50
CA PRO A 23 19.52 33.85 18.85
C PRO A 23 18.55 34.81 19.56
N GLU A 24 17.81 35.62 18.82
CA GLU A 24 16.76 36.50 19.34
C GLU A 24 15.52 35.77 19.88
N TRP A 25 15.28 34.52 19.48
CA TRP A 25 14.13 33.71 19.91
C TRP A 25 14.50 32.73 21.04
N ARG A 26 15.79 32.60 21.34
CA ARG A 26 16.32 31.73 22.39
C ARG A 26 15.97 32.19 23.81
N SER A 27 15.46 33.41 23.98
CA SER A 27 15.15 34.03 25.27
C SER A 27 13.66 34.33 25.49
N ILE A 28 12.77 33.75 24.68
CA ILE A 28 11.32 33.84 24.94
C ILE A 28 10.97 33.01 26.18
N VAL A 29 10.88 33.71 27.31
CA VAL A 29 10.36 33.16 28.57
C VAL A 29 8.84 33.21 28.48
N ILE A 30 8.21 32.07 28.26
CA ILE A 30 6.75 31.93 28.33
C ILE A 30 6.36 31.94 29.82
N PRO A 31 5.63 32.95 30.33
CA PRO A 31 5.22 32.96 31.72
C PRO A 31 4.25 31.80 31.99
N ASP A 32 4.45 31.08 33.11
CA ASP A 32 3.58 29.96 33.51
C ASP A 32 2.15 30.40 33.91
N ASP A 33 1.91 31.70 34.08
CA ASP A 33 0.61 32.25 34.43
C ASP A 33 0.11 33.24 33.36
N ALA A 34 -0.98 32.87 32.69
CA ALA A 34 -1.59 33.67 31.62
C ALA A 34 -2.13 35.02 32.11
N SER A 35 -2.33 35.20 33.43
CA SER A 35 -2.76 36.45 34.02
C SER A 35 -1.70 37.55 33.96
N ALA A 36 -0.41 37.18 33.89
CA ALA A 36 0.70 38.14 33.78
C ALA A 36 0.68 38.93 32.45
N LEU A 37 0.04 38.41 31.39
CA LEU A 37 -0.09 39.08 30.09
C LEU A 37 -1.38 39.91 29.95
N ALA A 38 -2.24 39.97 30.97
CA ALA A 38 -3.54 40.63 30.86
C ALA A 38 -3.43 42.14 30.61
N ASP A 39 -2.44 42.79 31.25
CA ASP A 39 -2.21 44.22 31.12
C ASP A 39 -1.64 44.60 29.74
N GLU A 40 -0.73 43.78 29.20
CA GLU A 40 -0.18 43.94 27.85
C GLU A 40 -1.27 43.73 26.79
N ALA A 41 -2.10 42.70 26.95
CA ALA A 41 -3.24 42.46 26.07
C ALA A 41 -4.26 43.61 26.11
N ALA A 42 -4.47 44.23 27.28
CA ALA A 42 -5.32 45.40 27.44
C ALA A 42 -4.71 46.63 26.75
N ALA A 43 -3.39 46.80 26.77
CA ALA A 43 -2.69 47.85 26.05
C ALA A 43 -2.83 47.69 24.52
N VAL A 44 -2.59 46.48 23.98
CA VAL A 44 -2.74 46.20 22.53
C VAL A 44 -4.17 46.43 22.04
N ARG A 45 -5.18 46.01 22.82
CA ARG A 45 -6.59 46.27 22.48
C ARG A 45 -6.91 47.76 22.45
N ARG A 46 -6.26 48.56 23.28
CA ARG A 46 -6.43 50.03 23.31
C ARG A 46 -5.85 50.66 22.05
N GLU A 47 -4.64 50.24 21.67
CA GLU A 47 -3.98 50.73 20.45
C GLU A 47 -4.77 50.36 19.18
N LEU A 48 -5.28 49.12 19.09
CA LEU A 48 -6.12 48.71 17.96
C LEU A 48 -7.42 49.51 17.85
N ARG A 49 -8.03 49.86 19.00
CA ARG A 49 -9.22 50.73 19.03
C ARG A 49 -8.89 52.16 18.62
N GLU A 50 -7.72 52.66 18.96
CA GLU A 50 -7.27 53.97 18.52
C GLU A 50 -7.02 53.98 17.01
N ARG A 51 -6.39 52.95 16.44
CA ARG A 51 -6.22 52.83 14.98
C ARG A 51 -7.57 52.79 14.24
N GLN A 52 -8.56 52.07 14.77
CA GLN A 52 -9.92 52.06 14.22
C GLN A 52 -10.62 53.43 14.26
N ARG A 53 -10.24 54.30 15.19
CA ARG A 53 -10.81 55.67 15.31
C ARG A 53 -10.10 56.66 14.40
N THR A 54 -8.82 56.46 14.15
CA THR A 54 -7.99 57.36 13.34
C THR A 54 -8.05 57.02 11.85
N GLU A 55 -8.41 55.78 11.48
CA GLU A 55 -8.71 55.44 10.09
C GLU A 55 -10.00 56.13 9.63
N PRO A 56 -9.98 56.87 8.49
CA PRO A 56 -11.19 57.44 7.92
C PRO A 56 -12.17 56.29 7.56
N PRO A 57 -13.49 56.49 7.73
CA PRO A 57 -14.46 55.45 7.39
C PRO A 57 -14.34 55.12 5.90
N ALA A 58 -13.88 53.91 5.60
CA ALA A 58 -13.90 53.38 4.24
C ALA A 58 -15.34 53.48 3.69
N PRO A 59 -15.53 53.86 2.41
CA PRO A 59 -16.85 54.07 1.85
C PRO A 59 -17.72 52.82 1.99
N ILE A 60 -18.79 52.96 2.76
CA ILE A 60 -19.79 51.93 3.04
C ILE A 60 -20.60 51.68 1.76
N VAL A 61 -20.04 50.96 0.79
CA VAL A 61 -20.78 50.56 -0.43
C VAL A 61 -20.81 49.04 -0.63
N THR A 62 -20.02 48.24 0.11
CA THR A 62 -19.93 46.79 -0.20
C THR A 62 -20.33 45.83 0.93
N ARG A 63 -20.55 46.27 2.18
CA ARG A 63 -20.91 45.35 3.28
C ARG A 63 -22.40 45.05 3.42
N ARG A 64 -23.29 45.97 3.03
CA ARG A 64 -24.76 45.79 3.17
C ARG A 64 -25.38 44.97 2.03
N ALA A 65 -24.74 44.95 0.87
CA ALA A 65 -25.14 44.12 -0.27
C ALA A 65 -24.83 42.62 -0.06
N PHE A 66 -23.82 42.29 0.76
CA PHE A 66 -23.46 40.90 1.03
C PHE A 66 -24.41 40.23 2.04
N LEU A 67 -24.87 40.96 3.06
CA LEU A 67 -25.80 40.42 4.06
C LEU A 67 -27.26 40.33 3.56
N SER A 68 -27.69 41.22 2.66
CA SER A 68 -29.03 41.15 2.05
C SER A 68 -29.19 40.01 1.03
N ARG A 69 -28.09 39.37 0.61
CA ARG A 69 -28.11 38.17 -0.24
C ARG A 69 -28.31 36.87 0.56
N ILE A 70 -28.16 36.91 1.89
CA ILE A 70 -28.37 35.75 2.77
C ILE A 70 -29.85 35.63 3.22
N VAL A 71 -30.60 36.73 3.19
CA VAL A 71 -31.99 36.79 3.68
C VAL A 71 -32.95 37.10 2.53
N ARG A 72 -33.01 36.23 1.52
CA ARG A 72 -34.07 36.26 0.52
C ARG A 72 -34.62 34.83 0.36
N PRO A 73 -35.95 34.62 0.41
CA PRO A 73 -36.51 33.29 0.29
C PRO A 73 -36.09 32.67 -1.06
N PRO A 74 -35.72 31.38 -1.07
CA PRO A 74 -35.13 30.75 -2.25
C PRO A 74 -36.17 30.64 -3.35
N SER A 75 -35.97 31.35 -4.46
CA SER A 75 -36.48 30.93 -5.76
C SER A 75 -35.81 29.61 -6.14
N GLU A 76 -36.54 28.67 -6.74
CA GLU A 76 -36.06 27.32 -7.11
C GLU A 76 -34.73 27.31 -7.89
N THR A 77 -34.41 28.40 -8.60
CA THR A 77 -33.17 28.59 -9.36
C THR A 77 -31.94 28.81 -8.47
N ALA A 78 -32.11 29.29 -7.24
CA ALA A 78 -31.01 29.55 -6.30
C ALA A 78 -30.46 28.26 -5.67
N LEU A 79 -31.24 27.18 -5.64
CA LEU A 79 -30.80 25.87 -5.15
C LEU A 79 -30.02 25.06 -6.21
N ARG A 80 -30.27 25.34 -7.50
CA ARG A 80 -29.60 24.63 -8.60
C ARG A 80 -28.10 24.90 -8.65
N ILE A 81 -27.69 26.15 -8.42
CA ILE A 81 -26.28 26.55 -8.47
C ILE A 81 -25.42 25.82 -7.41
N PRO A 82 -25.76 25.85 -6.11
CA PRO A 82 -24.98 25.13 -5.11
C PRO A 82 -25.02 23.61 -5.31
N LEU A 83 -26.13 23.05 -5.80
CA LEU A 83 -26.22 21.62 -6.09
C LEU A 83 -25.30 21.20 -7.25
N VAL A 84 -25.19 22.02 -8.30
CA VAL A 84 -24.23 21.81 -9.40
C VAL A 84 -22.79 21.88 -8.89
N ILE A 85 -22.45 22.86 -8.04
CA ILE A 85 -21.11 22.98 -7.45
C ILE A 85 -20.76 21.74 -6.62
N MET A 86 -21.70 21.28 -5.78
CA MET A 86 -21.52 20.08 -4.94
C MET A 86 -21.35 18.82 -5.81
N GLY A 87 -22.16 18.69 -6.87
CA GLY A 87 -22.06 17.60 -7.83
C GLY A 87 -20.71 17.57 -8.56
N ILE A 88 -20.22 18.72 -9.03
CA ILE A 88 -18.88 18.81 -9.65
C ILE A 88 -17.84 18.35 -8.64
N ALA A 89 -17.84 18.88 -7.41
CA ALA A 89 -16.84 18.52 -6.38
C ALA A 89 -16.82 17.02 -6.06
N ILE A 90 -17.98 16.36 -6.01
CA ILE A 90 -18.09 14.91 -5.82
C ILE A 90 -17.51 14.17 -7.03
N ILE A 91 -17.85 14.58 -8.25
CA ILE A 91 -17.33 13.94 -9.46
C ILE A 91 -15.80 14.06 -9.50
N THR A 92 -15.24 15.25 -9.23
CA THR A 92 -13.78 15.46 -9.26
C THR A 92 -13.07 14.60 -8.21
N THR A 93 -13.62 14.52 -6.99
CA THR A 93 -13.05 13.67 -5.93
C THR A 93 -13.14 12.20 -6.27
N LEU A 94 -14.28 11.71 -6.79
CA LEU A 94 -14.42 10.34 -7.25
C LEU A 94 -13.47 10.03 -8.40
N THR A 95 -13.31 10.90 -9.40
CA THR A 95 -12.35 10.70 -10.48
C THR A 95 -10.91 10.70 -10.00
N SER A 96 -10.56 11.54 -9.03
CA SER A 96 -9.21 11.56 -8.45
C SER A 96 -8.93 10.28 -7.66
N LEU A 97 -9.91 9.82 -6.87
CA LEU A 97 -9.83 8.57 -6.14
C LEU A 97 -9.76 7.35 -7.07
N PHE A 98 -10.52 7.39 -8.17
CA PHE A 98 -10.49 6.38 -9.22
C PHE A 98 -9.14 6.37 -9.93
N LEU A 99 -8.61 7.54 -10.29
CA LEU A 99 -7.27 7.69 -10.86
C LEU A 99 -6.19 7.14 -9.92
N VAL A 100 -6.23 7.42 -8.62
CA VAL A 100 -5.25 6.87 -7.66
C VAL A 100 -5.40 5.35 -7.49
N SER A 101 -6.63 4.84 -7.44
CA SER A 101 -6.88 3.39 -7.39
C SER A 101 -6.38 2.64 -8.64
N TRP A 102 -6.23 3.36 -9.76
CA TRP A 102 -5.74 2.81 -11.03
C TRP A 102 -4.26 3.12 -11.31
N LEU A 103 -3.75 4.25 -10.79
CA LEU A 103 -2.35 4.71 -10.91
C LEU A 103 -1.47 4.21 -9.76
N GLY A 104 -2.05 3.61 -8.72
CA GLY A 104 -1.35 2.91 -7.65
C GLY A 104 -0.74 1.56 -8.05
N GLN A 105 -0.79 1.19 -9.34
CA GLN A 105 0.19 0.26 -9.88
C GLN A 105 1.45 1.06 -10.21
N PRO A 106 2.61 0.82 -9.57
CA PRO A 106 3.87 1.31 -10.11
C PRO A 106 4.03 0.71 -11.51
N ARG A 107 3.63 1.49 -12.53
CA ARG A 107 3.90 1.20 -13.93
C ARG A 107 5.40 1.44 -14.14
N THR A 108 6.21 0.42 -13.87
CA THR A 108 7.55 0.33 -14.45
C THR A 108 7.40 0.21 -15.98
N PRO A 109 8.30 0.84 -16.75
CA PRO A 109 8.04 1.22 -18.13
C PRO A 109 7.91 -0.01 -19.04
N ALA A 110 7.00 0.11 -20.00
CA ALA A 110 6.74 -0.86 -21.05
C ALA A 110 8.02 -1.21 -21.82
N ALA A 111 8.59 -2.38 -21.55
CA ALA A 111 9.36 -3.13 -22.54
C ALA A 111 8.40 -4.14 -23.20
N GLN A 112 8.03 -3.84 -24.44
CA GLN A 112 7.39 -4.72 -25.43
C GLN A 112 6.10 -5.48 -25.04
N ARG A 113 4.97 -4.84 -25.33
CA ARG A 113 3.80 -5.57 -25.86
C ARG A 113 4.08 -5.99 -27.30
N THR A 114 4.39 -7.27 -27.50
CA THR A 114 4.04 -8.02 -28.71
C THR A 114 4.05 -9.50 -28.38
N ALA A 115 2.88 -10.08 -28.15
CA ALA A 115 2.63 -11.50 -28.36
C ALA A 115 1.16 -11.65 -28.77
N THR A 116 0.87 -11.29 -30.02
CA THR A 116 -0.28 -11.79 -30.74
C THR A 116 -0.16 -13.31 -30.84
N GLY A 117 -1.15 -14.01 -30.27
CA GLY A 117 -1.57 -15.39 -30.56
C GLY A 117 -0.48 -16.42 -30.86
N GLN A 118 -0.20 -17.32 -29.93
CA GLN A 118 0.42 -18.60 -30.25
C GLN A 118 -0.34 -19.78 -29.63
N THR A 119 -0.78 -20.62 -30.55
CA THR A 119 -1.46 -21.92 -30.47
C THR A 119 -0.79 -22.88 -29.46
N PRO A 120 -1.54 -23.80 -28.81
CA PRO A 120 -0.98 -24.74 -27.85
C PRO A 120 -0.07 -25.75 -28.56
N GLY A 121 1.21 -25.76 -28.21
CA GLY A 121 2.17 -26.79 -28.58
C GLY A 121 3.00 -27.21 -27.36
N PRO A 122 3.54 -28.44 -27.33
CA PRO A 122 4.43 -28.90 -26.27
C PRO A 122 5.73 -28.06 -26.27
N GLY A 123 6.24 -27.68 -25.09
CA GLY A 123 7.39 -26.78 -24.93
C GLY A 123 7.03 -25.34 -24.53
N ARG A 124 6.02 -25.18 -23.67
CA ARG A 124 5.56 -23.86 -23.20
C ARG A 124 6.59 -23.31 -22.21
N THR A 125 7.21 -22.19 -22.55
CA THR A 125 8.20 -21.53 -21.69
C THR A 125 7.53 -20.55 -20.73
N LEU A 126 8.14 -20.34 -19.55
CA LEU A 126 7.63 -19.34 -18.62
C LEU A 126 7.96 -17.94 -19.19
N PRO A 127 6.97 -17.03 -19.40
CA PRO A 127 7.23 -15.66 -19.80
C PRO A 127 8.02 -14.91 -18.72
N ALA A 128 8.57 -13.75 -19.07
CA ALA A 128 9.18 -12.87 -18.07
C ALA A 128 8.07 -12.34 -17.15
N LEU A 129 7.83 -13.06 -16.06
CA LEU A 129 6.84 -12.71 -15.04
C LEU A 129 7.57 -12.35 -13.75
N ASP A 130 7.22 -11.21 -13.20
CA ASP A 130 7.74 -10.70 -11.95
C ASP A 130 6.65 -10.81 -10.88
N LEU A 131 6.98 -11.45 -9.76
CA LEU A 131 6.10 -11.56 -8.60
C LEU A 131 6.64 -10.71 -7.44
N ILE A 132 5.80 -10.46 -6.45
CA ILE A 132 6.16 -9.61 -5.30
C ILE A 132 6.53 -10.51 -4.13
N ALA A 133 7.72 -10.36 -3.56
CA ALA A 133 8.13 -11.09 -2.37
C ALA A 133 7.47 -10.51 -1.10
N ALA A 134 7.59 -11.22 0.02
CA ALA A 134 7.01 -10.80 1.30
C ALA A 134 7.53 -9.44 1.82
N ASP A 135 8.72 -9.02 1.38
CA ASP A 135 9.33 -7.72 1.69
C ASP A 135 8.89 -6.59 0.74
N GLY A 136 8.01 -6.89 -0.23
CA GLY A 136 7.55 -5.96 -1.25
C GLY A 136 8.49 -5.81 -2.45
N SER A 137 9.62 -6.53 -2.49
CA SER A 137 10.54 -6.51 -3.63
C SER A 137 9.97 -7.27 -4.83
N SER A 138 10.30 -6.82 -6.03
CA SER A 138 9.93 -7.49 -7.28
C SER A 138 10.96 -8.57 -7.62
N THR A 139 10.51 -9.82 -7.74
CA THR A 139 11.34 -10.99 -8.02
C THR A 139 10.96 -11.61 -9.37
N PRO A 140 11.87 -11.61 -10.37
CA PRO A 140 11.63 -12.27 -11.64
C PRO A 140 11.62 -13.80 -11.47
N LEU A 141 10.56 -14.47 -11.93
CA LEU A 141 10.45 -15.93 -11.81
C LEU A 141 11.57 -16.69 -12.52
N ARG A 142 12.09 -16.13 -13.61
CA ARG A 142 13.20 -16.71 -14.36
C ARG A 142 14.52 -16.74 -13.58
N ALA A 143 14.71 -15.81 -12.64
CA ALA A 143 15.88 -15.84 -11.77
C ALA A 143 15.77 -16.94 -10.71
N LEU A 144 14.60 -17.58 -10.57
CA LEU A 144 14.30 -18.62 -9.61
C LEU A 144 14.45 -20.05 -10.15
N LEU A 145 14.86 -20.22 -11.40
CA LEU A 145 15.00 -21.54 -12.03
C LEU A 145 16.31 -22.27 -11.66
N PRO A 146 16.31 -23.61 -11.58
CA PRO A 146 15.16 -24.51 -11.64
C PRO A 146 14.28 -24.38 -10.39
N ALA A 147 12.95 -24.45 -10.56
CA ALA A 147 12.00 -24.26 -9.46
C ALA A 147 10.70 -25.04 -9.58
N VAL A 148 10.11 -25.29 -8.41
CA VAL A 148 8.73 -25.74 -8.24
C VAL A 148 7.92 -24.57 -7.66
N PHE A 149 6.92 -24.14 -8.42
CA PHE A 149 5.96 -23.14 -7.97
C PHE A 149 4.70 -23.85 -7.46
N VAL A 150 4.39 -23.68 -6.18
CA VAL A 150 3.17 -24.20 -5.55
C VAL A 150 2.22 -23.03 -5.31
N ILE A 151 1.15 -22.98 -6.08
CA ILE A 151 0.11 -21.96 -5.97
C ILE A 151 -0.88 -22.39 -4.89
N THR A 152 -0.90 -21.65 -3.80
CA THR A 152 -1.62 -22.01 -2.56
C THR A 152 -2.92 -21.25 -2.35
N ASP A 153 -3.46 -20.63 -3.41
CA ASP A 153 -4.73 -19.90 -3.37
C ASP A 153 -5.88 -20.79 -2.90
N GLY A 154 -6.53 -20.41 -1.79
CA GLY A 154 -7.77 -21.05 -1.34
C GLY A 154 -7.60 -22.50 -0.84
N CYS A 155 -6.38 -22.92 -0.50
CA CYS A 155 -6.12 -24.24 0.10
C CYS A 155 -5.30 -24.15 1.39
N ALA A 156 -5.49 -25.13 2.30
CA ALA A 156 -4.63 -25.36 3.45
C ALA A 156 -3.43 -26.21 3.05
N CYS A 157 -2.52 -25.62 2.27
CA CYS A 157 -1.45 -26.33 1.56
C CYS A 157 -0.14 -26.50 2.36
N ASP A 158 -0.15 -26.28 3.69
CA ASP A 158 1.06 -26.41 4.54
C ASP A 158 1.72 -27.77 4.43
N ARG A 159 0.90 -28.84 4.43
CA ARG A 159 1.38 -30.22 4.28
C ARG A 159 2.03 -30.43 2.90
N LEU A 160 1.39 -29.95 1.84
CA LEU A 160 1.91 -30.06 0.47
C LEU A 160 3.26 -29.33 0.32
N LEU A 161 3.37 -28.13 0.90
CA LEU A 161 4.62 -27.36 0.90
C LEU A 161 5.74 -28.09 1.64
N GLN A 162 5.46 -28.63 2.83
CA GLN A 162 6.46 -29.39 3.60
C GLN A 162 6.88 -30.69 2.90
N GLU A 163 5.94 -31.42 2.30
CA GLU A 163 6.25 -32.61 1.51
C GLU A 163 7.11 -32.27 0.28
N THR A 164 6.80 -31.16 -0.40
CA THR A 164 7.58 -30.68 -1.55
C THR A 164 9.00 -30.29 -1.16
N LEU A 165 9.17 -29.56 -0.06
CA LEU A 165 10.49 -29.16 0.45
C LEU A 165 11.37 -30.37 0.80
N ARG A 166 10.77 -31.44 1.36
CA ARG A 166 11.49 -32.68 1.68
C ARG A 166 11.86 -33.48 0.44
N ALA A 167 11.03 -33.43 -0.60
CA ALA A 167 11.26 -34.14 -1.85
C ALA A 167 12.15 -33.39 -2.85
N ALA A 168 12.35 -32.08 -2.67
CA ALA A 168 13.11 -31.24 -3.57
C ALA A 168 14.62 -31.61 -3.58
N PRO A 169 15.21 -31.88 -4.75
CA PRO A 169 16.64 -32.06 -4.89
C PRO A 169 17.44 -30.80 -4.53
N PRO A 170 18.73 -30.93 -4.16
CA PRO A 170 19.59 -29.78 -3.99
C PRO A 170 19.69 -28.99 -5.30
N GLY A 171 19.51 -27.68 -5.24
CA GLY A 171 19.52 -26.77 -6.40
C GLY A 171 18.14 -26.43 -6.95
N VAL A 172 17.10 -27.20 -6.64
CA VAL A 172 15.72 -26.87 -7.00
C VAL A 172 15.08 -25.99 -5.94
N ARG A 173 14.55 -24.83 -6.34
CA ARG A 173 13.89 -23.89 -5.42
C ARG A 173 12.41 -24.21 -5.28
N VAL A 174 11.91 -24.23 -4.04
CA VAL A 174 10.48 -24.36 -3.75
C VAL A 174 9.91 -22.99 -3.46
N VAL A 175 8.89 -22.61 -4.21
CA VAL A 175 8.31 -21.26 -4.17
C VAL A 175 6.80 -21.39 -3.94
N ALA A 176 6.31 -20.86 -2.81
CA ALA A 176 4.89 -20.71 -2.55
C ALA A 176 4.38 -19.43 -3.21
N VAL A 177 3.28 -19.52 -3.95
CA VAL A 177 2.68 -18.38 -4.65
C VAL A 177 1.24 -18.19 -4.16
N ASN A 178 0.92 -16.99 -3.68
CA ASN A 178 -0.43 -16.63 -3.21
C ASN A 178 -0.95 -15.38 -3.93
N ARG A 179 -2.26 -15.27 -4.16
CA ARG A 179 -2.89 -14.04 -4.67
C ARG A 179 -2.90 -12.91 -3.65
N LEU A 180 -2.99 -13.25 -2.37
CA LEU A 180 -3.14 -12.30 -1.27
C LEU A 180 -2.00 -12.46 -0.27
N PRO A 181 -1.58 -11.38 0.40
CA PRO A 181 -0.66 -11.49 1.53
C PRO A 181 -1.28 -12.40 2.61
N ALA A 182 -0.42 -13.20 3.25
CA ALA A 182 -0.85 -14.08 4.33
C ALA A 182 -1.59 -13.25 5.40
N SER A 183 -2.82 -13.63 5.71
CA SER A 183 -3.62 -12.99 6.75
C SER A 183 -3.19 -13.54 8.11
N GLY A 184 -2.07 -13.03 8.63
CA GLY A 184 -1.52 -13.45 9.93
C GLY A 184 -0.22 -12.72 10.25
N PRO A 185 0.27 -12.78 11.50
CA PRO A 185 1.62 -12.33 11.79
C PRO A 185 2.61 -13.07 10.87
N PRO A 186 3.70 -12.42 10.42
CA PRO A 186 4.70 -13.08 9.58
C PRO A 186 5.13 -14.36 10.30
N GLY A 187 4.80 -15.50 9.71
CA GLY A 187 5.20 -16.80 10.24
C GLY A 187 6.72 -16.87 10.32
N THR A 188 7.23 -17.76 11.16
CA THR A 188 8.67 -18.05 11.15
C THR A 188 9.09 -18.43 9.73
N PRO A 189 10.10 -17.76 9.15
CA PRO A 189 10.55 -18.06 7.79
C PRO A 189 10.96 -19.52 7.73
N THR A 190 10.34 -20.26 6.81
CA THR A 190 10.68 -21.67 6.59
C THR A 190 11.95 -21.73 5.73
N PRO A 191 13.05 -22.34 6.21
CA PRO A 191 14.29 -22.40 5.44
C PRO A 191 14.07 -23.10 4.10
N GLY A 192 14.53 -22.49 3.01
CA GLY A 192 14.40 -23.05 1.66
C GLY A 192 13.04 -22.83 0.99
N LEU A 193 12.08 -22.18 1.66
CA LEU A 193 10.79 -21.80 1.08
C LEU A 193 10.74 -20.30 0.80
N LEU A 194 10.58 -19.93 -0.46
CA LEU A 194 10.33 -18.54 -0.86
C LEU A 194 8.83 -18.31 -1.01
N SER A 195 8.29 -17.26 -0.39
CA SER A 195 6.89 -16.87 -0.52
C SER A 195 6.77 -15.66 -1.43
N LEU A 196 6.00 -15.79 -2.51
CA LEU A 196 5.73 -14.76 -3.50
C LEU A 196 4.22 -14.49 -3.62
N ILE A 197 3.89 -13.29 -4.06
CA ILE A 197 2.53 -12.79 -4.23
C ILE A 197 2.27 -12.52 -5.71
N ASP A 198 1.23 -13.16 -6.25
CA ASP A 198 0.70 -12.97 -7.62
C ASP A 198 -0.70 -12.36 -7.56
N GLN A 199 -0.76 -11.05 -7.32
CA GLN A 199 -2.04 -10.33 -7.17
C GLN A 199 -2.92 -10.39 -8.42
N ALA A 200 -2.30 -10.48 -9.60
CA ALA A 200 -2.99 -10.50 -10.88
C ALA A 200 -3.43 -11.90 -11.32
N GLY A 201 -2.98 -12.96 -10.62
CA GLY A 201 -3.19 -14.34 -11.06
C GLY A 201 -2.51 -14.65 -12.40
N SER A 202 -1.44 -13.93 -12.72
CA SER A 202 -0.74 -14.03 -14.01
C SER A 202 -0.10 -15.40 -14.20
N LEU A 203 0.43 -16.00 -13.14
CA LEU A 203 1.05 -17.32 -13.21
C LEU A 203 0.01 -18.38 -13.57
N ARG A 204 -1.19 -18.30 -12.96
CA ARG A 204 -2.31 -19.19 -13.25
C ARG A 204 -2.79 -19.03 -14.70
N ALA A 205 -2.93 -17.79 -15.16
CA ALA A 205 -3.38 -17.47 -16.51
C ALA A 205 -2.40 -17.96 -17.59
N VAL A 206 -1.09 -17.82 -17.35
CA VAL A 206 -0.04 -18.26 -18.29
C VAL A 206 0.07 -19.78 -18.38
N THR A 207 -0.17 -20.46 -17.26
CA THR A 207 -0.04 -21.92 -17.13
C THR A 207 -1.36 -22.67 -17.40
N ASP A 208 -2.41 -21.95 -17.81
CA ASP A 208 -3.77 -22.46 -18.04
C ASP A 208 -4.31 -23.30 -16.87
N LEU A 209 -3.95 -22.93 -15.65
CA LEU A 209 -4.41 -23.60 -14.44
C LEU A 209 -5.88 -23.20 -14.14
N PRO A 210 -6.77 -24.14 -13.83
CA PRO A 210 -8.16 -23.83 -13.47
C PRO A 210 -8.23 -23.10 -12.13
N GLU A 211 -9.37 -22.50 -11.78
CA GLU A 211 -9.59 -21.94 -10.44
C GLU A 211 -9.43 -23.01 -9.34
N PRO A 212 -8.98 -22.63 -8.13
CA PRO A 212 -8.65 -23.58 -7.08
C PRO A 212 -9.90 -24.33 -6.59
N THR A 213 -9.86 -25.66 -6.68
CA THR A 213 -10.93 -26.56 -6.21
C THR A 213 -10.59 -27.24 -4.87
N GLY A 214 -9.68 -26.65 -4.09
CA GLY A 214 -9.27 -27.11 -2.76
C GLY A 214 -7.87 -27.75 -2.70
N GLY A 215 -7.29 -28.13 -3.85
CA GLY A 215 -5.89 -28.55 -3.97
C GLY A 215 -4.98 -27.40 -4.42
N GLY A 216 -3.68 -27.51 -4.13
CA GLY A 216 -2.68 -26.54 -4.59
C GLY A 216 -2.31 -26.79 -6.06
N GLY A 217 -2.22 -25.73 -6.86
CA GLY A 217 -1.71 -25.84 -8.23
C GLY A 217 -0.19 -25.98 -8.19
N VAL A 218 0.40 -26.89 -8.94
CA VAL A 218 1.86 -27.09 -8.97
C VAL A 218 2.38 -26.92 -10.39
N VAL A 219 3.44 -26.12 -10.55
CA VAL A 219 4.12 -25.89 -11.83
C VAL A 219 5.61 -26.18 -11.64
N LEU A 220 6.13 -27.12 -12.41
CA LEU A 220 7.53 -27.52 -12.40
C LEU A 220 8.23 -26.90 -13.61
N VAL A 221 9.30 -26.16 -13.37
CA VAL A 221 10.06 -25.46 -14.42
C VAL A 221 11.55 -25.78 -14.26
N ASP A 222 12.19 -26.16 -15.36
CA ASP A 222 13.62 -26.52 -15.40
C ASP A 222 14.55 -25.30 -15.53
N ASP A 223 15.86 -25.53 -15.51
CA ASP A 223 16.91 -24.53 -15.75
C ASP A 223 16.82 -23.84 -17.12
N ARG A 224 16.21 -24.51 -18.12
CA ARG A 224 15.99 -24.01 -19.48
C ARG A 224 14.73 -23.18 -19.63
N ASN A 225 14.01 -22.92 -18.54
CA ASN A 225 12.77 -22.15 -18.54
C ASN A 225 11.61 -22.85 -19.29
N GLU A 226 11.64 -24.17 -19.36
CA GLU A 226 10.56 -25.00 -19.88
C GLU A 226 9.64 -25.49 -18.76
N ILE A 227 8.33 -25.39 -18.97
CA ILE A 227 7.35 -25.96 -18.06
C ILE A 227 7.28 -27.46 -18.32
N VAL A 228 7.97 -28.23 -17.47
CA VAL A 228 8.07 -29.68 -17.59
C VAL A 228 6.74 -30.34 -17.22
N ARG A 229 6.05 -29.81 -16.21
CA ARG A 229 4.78 -30.36 -15.74
C ARG A 229 3.92 -29.35 -14.99
N THR A 230 2.61 -29.46 -15.16
CA THR A 230 1.61 -28.66 -14.46
C THR A 230 0.57 -29.60 -13.87
N ILE A 231 0.23 -29.40 -12.59
CA ILE A 231 -0.78 -30.19 -11.86
C ILE A 231 -1.81 -29.22 -11.28
N PRO A 232 -3.09 -29.32 -11.68
CA PRO A 232 -4.10 -28.32 -11.32
C PRO A 232 -4.51 -28.34 -9.85
N ALA A 233 -4.50 -29.51 -9.22
CA ALA A 233 -4.92 -29.71 -7.84
C ALA A 233 -4.12 -30.86 -7.21
N ALA A 234 -2.87 -30.60 -6.86
CA ALA A 234 -2.04 -31.57 -6.17
C ALA A 234 -2.48 -31.69 -4.71
N THR A 235 -2.53 -32.93 -4.23
CA THR A 235 -2.85 -33.25 -2.83
C THR A 235 -1.63 -33.71 -2.04
N GLY A 236 -0.57 -34.17 -2.73
CA GLY A 236 0.71 -34.54 -2.13
C GLY A 236 1.87 -34.51 -3.13
N ALA A 237 3.10 -34.50 -2.60
CA ALA A 237 4.31 -34.40 -3.43
C ALA A 237 4.59 -35.65 -4.28
N ASP A 238 4.05 -36.81 -3.88
CA ASP A 238 4.22 -38.07 -4.60
C ASP A 238 3.71 -38.03 -6.04
N GLU A 239 2.70 -37.18 -6.33
CA GLU A 239 2.12 -37.03 -7.67
C GLU A 239 3.13 -36.52 -8.71
N TYR A 240 4.15 -35.77 -8.29
CA TYR A 240 5.18 -35.17 -9.14
C TYR A 240 6.61 -35.50 -8.74
N ARG A 241 6.81 -36.38 -7.76
CA ARG A 241 8.14 -36.71 -7.22
C ARG A 241 9.14 -37.14 -8.29
N VAL A 242 8.72 -38.01 -9.22
CA VAL A 242 9.59 -38.47 -10.32
C VAL A 242 10.04 -37.32 -11.22
N THR A 243 9.13 -36.39 -11.54
CA THR A 243 9.46 -35.22 -12.37
C THR A 243 10.34 -34.23 -11.60
N LEU A 244 10.09 -34.08 -10.29
CA LEU A 244 10.86 -33.23 -9.39
C LEU A 244 12.32 -33.69 -9.29
N GLU A 245 12.56 -34.99 -9.19
CA GLU A 245 13.91 -35.58 -9.19
C GLU A 245 14.66 -35.40 -10.52
N GLN A 246 13.93 -35.15 -11.62
CA GLN A 246 14.48 -34.94 -12.95
C GLN A 246 14.77 -33.46 -13.26
N LEU A 247 14.30 -32.52 -12.43
CA LEU A 247 14.61 -31.10 -12.58
C LEU A 247 16.12 -30.88 -12.34
N ARG A 248 16.75 -30.22 -13.30
CA ARG A 248 18.15 -29.80 -13.25
C ARG A 248 18.25 -28.33 -13.60
#